data_AF-A0A7N2L0L0-F1
#
_entry.id   AF-A0A7N2L0L0-F1
#
_cell.length_a   1.000
_cell.length_b   1.000
_cell.length_c   1.000
_cell.angle_alpha   90.00
_cell.angle_beta   90.00
_cell.angle_gamma   90.00
#
_symmetry.space_group_name_H-M   'P 1'
#
loop_
_entity.id
_entity.type
_entity.pdbx_description
1 polymer ?
#
loop_
_entity_poly.entity_id
_entity_poly.type
_entity_poly.pdbx_seq_one_letter_code
_entity_poly.pdbx_strand_id
1 'polypeptide(L)'
;MEDLNQQWKKTSLSKVKGTKCDLSKVKKAMEFVFAAKFFTRRTLNIEAIARTFKPIWCPKRNFEVSIARDSILLIDFELEVDAEKVLQVKELSFNRTSFWVQIHNFPFSLMTVEAAISLGATLGTVSRPKDGAEMKGGNFMRVKVVVDVTKPLNRGKMITWDQGRKGWVSFMYERLPNICYWCGHLTHDDKECDVWLNNKGTLLREEQQFGPWLRAPQFSPTRKMIVEMQGFESLGTN
;
A
#
# COMPACT_ATOMS: atom_id res chain seq x y z
N MET A 1 25.24 -35.41 11.24
CA MET A 1 23.93 -35.13 10.62
C MET A 1 23.31 -36.39 9.99
N GLU A 2 24.05 -37.51 9.91
CA GLU A 2 23.54 -38.84 9.50
C GLU A 2 22.52 -39.53 10.45
N ASP A 3 22.44 -39.14 11.72
CA ASP A 3 21.81 -39.99 12.75
C ASP A 3 20.27 -39.96 12.74
N LEU A 4 19.67 -38.82 12.37
CA LEU A 4 18.20 -38.70 12.27
C LEU A 4 17.63 -39.47 11.07
N ASN A 5 18.37 -39.56 9.96
CA ASN A 5 17.93 -40.30 8.77
C ASN A 5 17.99 -41.82 8.96
N GLN A 6 18.82 -42.32 9.88
CA GLN A 6 18.86 -43.75 10.22
C GLN A 6 17.69 -44.17 11.11
N GLN A 7 17.19 -43.28 11.98
CA GLN A 7 16.02 -43.56 12.82
C GLN A 7 14.73 -43.76 12.02
N TRP A 8 14.55 -43.01 10.92
CA TRP A 8 13.36 -43.11 10.07
C TRP A 8 13.33 -44.38 9.21
N LYS A 9 14.48 -45.01 8.97
CA LYS A 9 14.55 -46.31 8.27
C LYS A 9 14.09 -47.49 9.13
N LYS A 10 13.98 -47.34 10.46
CA LYS A 10 13.46 -48.37 11.37
C LYS A 10 11.95 -48.34 11.55
N THR A 11 11.26 -47.30 11.06
CA THR A 11 9.80 -47.22 11.12
C THR A 11 9.19 -47.83 9.86
N SER A 12 9.19 -49.16 9.76
CA SER A 12 8.29 -49.84 8.84
C SER A 12 6.86 -49.65 9.36
N LEU A 13 5.95 -49.11 8.54
CA LEU A 13 4.52 -48.98 8.83
C LEU A 13 3.89 -50.37 9.00
N SER A 14 4.07 -50.99 10.17
CA SER A 14 3.38 -52.21 10.55
C SER A 14 2.01 -51.87 11.12
N LYS A 15 0.95 -52.35 10.44
CA LYS A 15 -0.46 -52.47 10.86
C LYS A 15 -0.92 -51.47 11.93
N VAL A 16 -1.55 -50.39 11.44
CA VAL A 16 -2.52 -49.49 12.11
C VAL A 16 -2.55 -49.62 13.64
N LYS A 17 -1.56 -49.04 14.32
CA LYS A 17 -1.67 -48.71 15.75
C LYS A 17 -2.13 -47.25 15.85
N GLY A 18 -3.43 -47.08 15.80
CA GLY A 18 -4.11 -45.81 16.03
C GLY A 18 -5.60 -46.01 15.84
N THR A 19 -6.40 -45.64 16.85
CA THR A 19 -7.85 -45.50 16.68
C THR A 19 -8.08 -44.56 15.51
N LYS A 20 -8.81 -45.01 14.49
CA LYS A 20 -9.09 -44.21 13.30
C LYS A 20 -9.85 -42.95 13.77
N CYS A 21 -9.18 -41.80 13.76
CA CYS A 21 -9.82 -40.52 14.09
C CYS A 21 -10.80 -40.15 12.98
N ASP A 22 -12.09 -40.33 13.26
CA ASP A 22 -13.17 -39.99 12.35
C ASP A 22 -13.49 -38.49 12.45
N LEU A 23 -12.86 -37.71 11.58
CA LEU A 23 -13.07 -36.26 11.46
C LEU A 23 -14.37 -35.90 10.72
N SER A 24 -15.14 -36.90 10.25
CA SER A 24 -16.42 -36.63 9.57
C SER A 24 -17.43 -35.92 10.47
N LYS A 25 -17.33 -36.12 11.80
CA LYS A 25 -18.17 -35.48 12.83
C LYS A 25 -17.75 -34.05 13.19
N VAL A 26 -16.60 -33.58 12.72
CA VAL A 26 -16.05 -32.22 12.98
C VAL A 26 -16.14 -31.33 11.73
N LYS A 27 -16.88 -31.77 10.70
CA LYS A 27 -17.16 -30.94 9.53
C LYS A 27 -18.08 -29.80 9.95
N LYS A 28 -17.52 -28.59 10.07
CA LYS A 28 -18.31 -27.36 10.01
C LYS A 28 -19.08 -27.38 8.69
N ALA A 29 -20.41 -27.27 8.75
CA ALA A 29 -21.23 -27.13 7.57
C ALA A 29 -20.88 -25.78 6.93
N MET A 30 -20.13 -25.84 5.84
CA MET A 30 -19.72 -24.70 5.04
C MET A 30 -20.82 -24.47 3.99
N GLU A 31 -21.86 -23.73 4.37
CA GLU A 31 -23.08 -23.58 3.57
C GLU A 31 -22.97 -22.43 2.56
N PHE A 32 -22.36 -21.31 2.94
CA PHE A 32 -22.22 -20.12 2.10
C PHE A 32 -20.74 -19.74 1.88
N VAL A 33 -20.02 -20.57 1.14
CA VAL A 33 -18.57 -20.40 0.91
C VAL A 33 -18.24 -19.92 -0.50
N PHE A 34 -17.42 -18.87 -0.58
CA PHE A 34 -16.76 -18.47 -1.82
C PHE A 34 -15.30 -18.89 -1.85
N ALA A 35 -14.86 -19.31 -3.03
CA ALA A 35 -13.44 -19.48 -3.33
C ALA A 35 -12.94 -18.29 -4.15
N ALA A 36 -11.96 -17.56 -3.61
CA ALA A 36 -11.31 -16.43 -4.27
C ALA A 36 -9.86 -16.79 -4.63
N LYS A 37 -9.54 -16.80 -5.92
CA LYS A 37 -8.17 -17.07 -6.41
C LYS A 37 -7.39 -15.77 -6.57
N PHE A 38 -6.25 -15.68 -5.89
CA PHE A 38 -5.34 -14.54 -6.01
C PHE A 38 -4.22 -14.88 -6.97
N PHE A 39 -4.12 -14.13 -8.07
CA PHE A 39 -3.07 -14.27 -9.06
C PHE A 39 -1.81 -13.53 -8.63
N THR A 40 -1.19 -13.99 -7.55
CA THR A 40 0.09 -13.48 -7.06
C THR A 40 0.99 -14.65 -6.64
N ARG A 41 2.31 -14.48 -6.80
CA ARG A 41 3.30 -15.43 -6.28
C ARG A 41 3.75 -15.08 -4.86
N ARG A 42 3.27 -13.94 -4.32
CA ARG A 42 3.53 -13.52 -2.94
C ARG A 42 2.68 -14.31 -1.96
N THR A 43 3.16 -14.43 -0.73
CA THR A 43 2.36 -15.00 0.36
C THR A 43 1.16 -14.10 0.65
N LEU A 44 -0.01 -14.71 0.80
CA LEU A 44 -1.25 -13.97 1.08
C LEU A 44 -1.31 -13.58 2.56
N ASN A 45 -1.49 -12.29 2.83
CA ASN A 45 -1.85 -11.82 4.16
C ASN A 45 -3.38 -11.85 4.29
N ILE A 46 -3.90 -12.95 4.85
CA ILE A 46 -5.35 -13.20 4.97
C ILE A 46 -6.04 -12.06 5.73
N GLU A 47 -5.44 -11.59 6.82
CA GLU A 47 -5.99 -10.53 7.67
C GLU A 47 -6.12 -9.21 6.89
N ALA A 48 -5.09 -8.84 6.12
CA ALA A 48 -5.13 -7.64 5.29
C ALA A 48 -6.21 -7.74 4.20
N ILE A 49 -6.39 -8.93 3.61
CA ILE A 49 -7.42 -9.19 2.61
C ILE A 49 -8.81 -9.09 3.25
N ALA A 50 -9.04 -9.78 4.36
CA ALA A 50 -10.32 -9.73 5.09
C ALA A 50 -10.71 -8.30 5.48
N ARG A 51 -9.76 -7.51 5.99
CA ARG A 51 -9.98 -6.09 6.35
C ARG A 51 -10.27 -5.21 5.14
N THR A 52 -9.69 -5.53 3.99
CA THR A 52 -9.92 -4.78 2.73
C THR A 52 -11.33 -5.02 2.21
N PHE A 53 -11.80 -6.28 2.25
CA PHE A 53 -13.10 -6.65 1.71
C PHE A 53 -14.27 -6.45 2.68
N LYS A 54 -14.05 -6.46 3.99
CA LYS A 54 -15.08 -6.18 5.00
C LYS A 54 -15.91 -4.91 4.74
N PRO A 55 -15.31 -3.73 4.49
CA PRO A 55 -16.07 -2.51 4.18
C PRO A 55 -16.70 -2.52 2.78
N ILE A 56 -16.24 -3.39 1.88
CA ILE A 56 -16.79 -3.51 0.52
C ILE A 56 -18.07 -4.37 0.56
N TRP A 57 -18.04 -5.48 1.27
CA TRP A 57 -19.16 -6.41 1.35
C TRP A 57 -20.21 -6.02 2.40
N CYS A 58 -19.84 -5.18 3.38
CA CYS A 58 -20.72 -4.71 4.45
C CYS A 58 -21.61 -5.84 5.02
N PRO A 59 -21.00 -6.92 5.52
CA PRO A 59 -21.75 -8.08 5.98
C PRO A 59 -22.51 -7.73 7.27
N LYS A 60 -23.71 -8.30 7.43
CA LYS A 60 -24.52 -8.19 8.64
C LYS A 60 -23.96 -9.02 9.78
N ARG A 61 -23.34 -10.16 9.47
CA ARG A 61 -22.71 -11.07 10.43
C ARG A 61 -21.23 -11.25 10.15
N ASN A 62 -20.56 -12.05 10.98
CA ASN A 62 -19.16 -12.36 10.77
C ASN A 62 -18.98 -13.30 9.58
N PHE A 63 -17.79 -13.27 9.01
CA PHE A 63 -17.33 -14.23 8.02
C PHE A 63 -15.93 -14.69 8.41
N GLU A 64 -15.58 -15.92 8.08
CA GLU A 64 -14.25 -16.49 8.30
C GLU A 64 -13.50 -16.58 6.98
N VAL A 65 -12.19 -16.34 7.02
CA VAL A 65 -11.32 -16.48 5.85
C VAL A 65 -10.22 -17.48 6.15
N SER A 66 -10.06 -18.46 5.28
CA SER A 66 -9.04 -19.50 5.39
C SER A 66 -8.26 -19.67 4.08
N ILE A 67 -6.99 -20.06 4.18
CA ILE A 67 -6.16 -20.39 3.01
C ILE A 67 -6.41 -21.85 2.60
N ALA A 68 -6.70 -22.06 1.33
CA ALA A 68 -6.66 -23.36 0.67
C ALA A 68 -5.33 -23.51 -0.12
N ARG A 69 -5.28 -24.41 -1.11
CA ARG A 69 -4.09 -24.57 -1.97
C ARG A 69 -4.06 -23.53 -3.08
N ASP A 70 -2.88 -23.29 -3.65
CA ASP A 70 -2.68 -22.49 -4.88
C ASP A 70 -3.17 -21.04 -4.82
N SER A 71 -2.91 -20.33 -3.71
CA SER A 71 -3.33 -18.93 -3.50
C SER A 71 -4.86 -18.74 -3.59
N ILE A 72 -5.62 -19.78 -3.25
CA ILE A 72 -7.08 -19.72 -3.11
C ILE A 72 -7.43 -19.46 -1.64
N LEU A 73 -8.28 -18.46 -1.42
CA LEU A 73 -8.92 -18.23 -0.12
C LEU A 73 -10.36 -18.75 -0.13
N LEU A 74 -10.75 -19.39 0.95
CA LEU A 74 -12.14 -19.75 1.22
C LEU A 74 -12.71 -18.74 2.21
N ILE A 75 -13.84 -18.13 1.83
CA ILE A 75 -14.54 -17.14 2.63
C ILE A 75 -15.90 -17.73 3.00
N ASP A 76 -16.11 -18.00 4.28
CA ASP A 76 -17.30 -18.65 4.84
C ASP A 76 -18.19 -17.60 5.51
N PHE A 77 -19.38 -17.37 4.95
CA PHE A 77 -20.35 -16.43 5.48
C PHE A 77 -21.37 -17.12 6.39
N GLU A 78 -21.69 -16.49 7.52
CA GLU A 78 -22.75 -16.98 8.43
C GLU A 78 -24.15 -16.83 7.81
N LEU A 79 -24.35 -15.87 6.88
CA LEU A 79 -25.64 -15.57 6.28
C LEU A 79 -25.57 -15.60 4.74
N GLU A 80 -26.54 -16.28 4.12
CA GLU A 80 -26.73 -16.30 2.66
C GLU A 80 -26.83 -14.91 2.05
N VAL A 81 -27.58 -14.00 2.70
CA VAL A 81 -27.77 -12.63 2.21
C VAL A 81 -26.46 -11.83 2.15
N ASP A 82 -25.47 -12.17 2.98
CA ASP A 82 -24.16 -11.53 2.91
C ASP A 82 -23.33 -12.13 1.78
N ALA A 83 -23.49 -13.43 1.52
CA ALA A 83 -22.86 -14.10 0.40
C ALA A 83 -23.41 -13.60 -0.96
N GLU A 84 -24.73 -13.47 -1.10
CA GLU A 84 -25.37 -12.96 -2.32
C GLU A 84 -24.93 -11.53 -2.67
N LYS A 85 -24.71 -10.67 -1.67
CA LYS A 85 -24.19 -9.31 -1.89
C LYS A 85 -22.82 -9.31 -2.55
N VAL A 86 -21.95 -10.26 -2.20
CA VAL A 86 -20.61 -10.37 -2.83
C VAL A 86 -20.75 -10.58 -4.33
N LEU A 87 -21.71 -11.40 -4.77
CA LEU A 87 -21.98 -11.68 -6.19
C LEU A 87 -22.56 -10.48 -6.95
N GLN A 88 -23.20 -9.54 -6.24
CA GLN A 88 -23.72 -8.32 -6.85
C GLN A 88 -22.60 -7.31 -7.16
N VAL A 89 -21.40 -7.49 -6.61
CA VAL A 89 -20.23 -6.65 -6.91
C VAL A 89 -19.64 -7.08 -8.25
N LYS A 90 -20.10 -6.45 -9.33
CA LYS A 90 -19.78 -6.87 -10.70
C LYS A 90 -18.37 -6.50 -11.17
N GLU A 91 -17.72 -5.50 -10.57
CA GLU A 91 -16.32 -5.17 -10.86
C GLU A 91 -15.74 -4.18 -9.83
N LEU A 92 -14.55 -4.47 -9.29
CA LEU A 92 -13.81 -3.55 -8.41
C LEU A 92 -12.47 -3.22 -9.06
N SER A 93 -12.27 -1.96 -9.41
CA SER A 93 -10.99 -1.47 -9.92
C SER A 93 -10.12 -0.95 -8.77
N PHE A 94 -9.02 -1.64 -8.47
CA PHE A 94 -8.01 -1.21 -7.48
C PHE A 94 -6.82 -0.49 -8.15
N ASN A 95 -7.10 0.30 -9.18
CA ASN A 95 -6.08 1.03 -9.95
C ASN A 95 -5.67 2.35 -9.29
N ARG A 96 -6.34 2.80 -8.23
CA ARG A 96 -6.06 4.07 -7.58
C ARG A 96 -5.94 3.92 -6.06
N THR A 97 -5.02 4.67 -5.47
CA THR A 97 -4.88 4.73 -4.01
C THR A 97 -4.48 6.12 -3.56
N SER A 98 -4.78 6.48 -2.30
CA SER A 98 -4.47 7.79 -1.74
C SER A 98 -3.23 7.75 -0.86
N PHE A 99 -2.26 8.62 -1.15
CA PHE A 99 -1.08 8.84 -0.33
C PHE A 99 -1.00 10.28 0.17
N TRP A 100 -0.43 10.43 1.36
CA TRP A 100 0.17 11.70 1.75
C TRP A 100 1.58 11.73 1.16
N VAL A 101 1.90 12.81 0.45
CA VAL A 101 3.20 13.03 -0.20
C VAL A 101 3.85 14.26 0.42
N GLN A 102 5.05 14.08 0.95
CA GLN A 102 5.92 15.15 1.40
C GLN A 102 6.80 15.62 0.23
N ILE A 103 6.77 16.92 -0.02
CA ILE A 103 7.51 17.61 -1.06
C ILE A 103 8.71 18.27 -0.38
N HIS A 104 9.89 17.69 -0.61
CA HIS A 104 11.16 18.14 -0.07
C HIS A 104 11.95 18.94 -1.10
N ASN A 105 12.92 19.73 -0.61
CA ASN A 105 13.72 20.66 -1.42
C ASN A 105 12.86 21.67 -2.19
N PHE A 106 11.71 22.03 -1.61
CA PHE A 106 10.82 23.01 -2.19
C PHE A 106 11.33 24.42 -1.84
N PRO A 107 11.58 25.31 -2.82
CA PRO A 107 12.09 26.65 -2.52
C PRO A 107 11.19 27.38 -1.53
N PHE A 108 11.78 28.03 -0.52
CA PHE A 108 11.02 28.73 0.52
C PHE A 108 10.03 29.77 -0.04
N SER A 109 10.40 30.46 -1.12
CA SER A 109 9.50 31.40 -1.82
C SER A 109 8.26 30.74 -2.43
N LEU A 110 8.31 29.43 -2.68
CA LEU A 110 7.23 28.63 -3.24
C LEU A 110 6.51 27.78 -2.21
N MET A 111 6.83 27.85 -0.91
CA MET A 111 6.18 27.07 0.15
C MET A 111 4.77 27.58 0.48
N THR A 112 3.92 27.69 -0.55
CA THR A 112 2.50 28.03 -0.47
C THR A 112 1.64 26.80 -0.71
N VAL A 113 0.41 26.82 -0.18
CA VAL A 113 -0.55 25.73 -0.33
C VAL A 113 -0.89 25.52 -1.81
N GLU A 114 -1.03 26.61 -2.55
CA GLU A 114 -1.39 26.63 -3.96
C GLU A 114 -0.29 26.02 -4.83
N ALA A 115 0.97 26.36 -4.58
CA ALA A 115 2.10 25.79 -5.31
C ALA A 115 2.26 24.30 -5.01
N ALA A 116 2.09 23.89 -3.74
CA ALA A 116 2.08 22.48 -3.36
C ALA A 116 0.96 21.69 -4.04
N ILE A 117 -0.27 22.25 -4.10
CA ILE A 117 -1.41 21.64 -4.81
C ILE A 117 -1.13 21.53 -6.30
N SER A 118 -0.60 22.57 -6.93
CA SER A 118 -0.23 22.56 -8.36
C SER A 118 0.77 21.45 -8.65
N LEU A 119 1.79 21.31 -7.81
CA LEU A 119 2.80 20.25 -7.93
C LEU A 119 2.19 18.85 -7.68
N GLY A 120 1.33 18.73 -6.67
CA GLY A 120 0.58 17.51 -6.36
C GLY A 120 -0.37 17.08 -7.48
N ALA A 121 -0.96 18.03 -8.21
CA ALA A 121 -1.82 17.74 -9.37
C ALA A 121 -1.06 17.04 -10.50
N THR A 122 0.27 17.19 -10.55
CA THR A 122 1.11 16.47 -11.51
C THR A 122 1.36 15.02 -11.11
N LEU A 123 1.07 14.64 -9.87
CA LEU A 123 1.16 13.27 -9.36
C LEU A 123 -0.15 12.50 -9.52
N GLY A 124 -1.28 13.20 -9.51
CA GLY A 124 -2.62 12.61 -9.55
C GLY A 124 -3.68 13.59 -9.06
N THR A 125 -4.83 13.08 -8.64
CA THR A 125 -5.93 13.94 -8.16
C THR A 125 -5.68 14.38 -6.72
N VAL A 126 -5.54 15.68 -6.49
CA VAL A 126 -5.29 16.23 -5.14
C VAL A 126 -6.58 16.27 -4.33
N SER A 127 -6.54 15.72 -3.11
CA SER A 127 -7.59 15.83 -2.11
C SER A 127 -7.20 16.94 -1.12
N ARG A 128 -7.91 18.07 -1.16
CA ARG A 128 -7.63 19.20 -0.26
C ARG A 128 -8.09 18.87 1.17
N PRO A 129 -7.23 18.96 2.20
CA PRO A 129 -7.64 18.81 3.59
C PRO A 129 -8.51 20.01 4.03
N LYS A 130 -9.30 19.81 5.09
CA LYS A 130 -10.13 20.88 5.67
C LYS A 130 -9.29 21.98 6.33
N ASP A 131 -8.17 21.59 6.94
CA ASP A 131 -7.20 22.48 7.54
C ASP A 131 -5.94 22.57 6.68
N GLY A 132 -5.64 23.77 6.18
CA GLY A 132 -4.43 24.04 5.40
C GLY A 132 -3.14 23.90 6.20
N ALA A 133 -3.20 23.95 7.54
CA ALA A 133 -2.05 23.73 8.39
C ALA A 133 -1.49 22.30 8.26
N GLU A 134 -2.33 21.30 7.94
CA GLU A 134 -1.88 19.92 7.72
C GLU A 134 -0.94 19.78 6.51
N MET A 135 -0.93 20.79 5.63
CA MET A 135 -0.09 20.82 4.44
C MET A 135 1.27 21.46 4.68
N LYS A 136 1.49 22.09 5.83
CA LYS A 136 2.74 22.77 6.17
C LYS A 136 3.52 21.95 7.20
N GLY A 137 4.57 21.27 6.75
CA GLY A 137 5.42 20.41 7.58
C GLY A 137 6.60 21.13 8.23
N GLY A 138 6.70 22.45 8.10
CA GLY A 138 7.86 23.24 8.52
C GLY A 138 8.89 23.34 7.40
N ASN A 139 9.69 22.29 7.18
CA ASN A 139 10.73 22.25 6.13
C ASN A 139 10.28 21.55 4.83
N PHE A 140 9.06 21.04 4.79
CA PHE A 140 8.45 20.44 3.60
C PHE A 140 6.98 20.86 3.47
N MET A 141 6.45 20.77 2.26
CA MET A 141 5.01 20.84 2.02
C MET A 141 4.43 19.43 1.92
N ARG A 142 3.18 19.26 2.35
CA ARG A 142 2.52 17.95 2.39
C ARG A 142 1.20 18.02 1.64
N VAL A 143 0.97 17.10 0.73
CA VAL A 143 -0.23 17.05 -0.11
C VAL A 143 -0.84 15.66 -0.09
N LYS A 144 -2.17 15.56 -0.06
CA LYS A 144 -2.86 14.28 -0.21
C LYS A 144 -3.24 14.07 -1.66
N VAL A 145 -2.74 13.01 -2.28
CA VAL A 145 -2.92 12.74 -3.71
C VAL A 145 -3.47 11.33 -3.91
N VAL A 146 -4.47 11.20 -4.77
CA VAL A 146 -4.93 9.93 -5.33
C VAL A 146 -4.09 9.63 -6.57
N VAL A 147 -3.25 8.61 -6.47
CA VAL A 147 -2.34 8.19 -7.54
C VAL A 147 -2.87 6.95 -8.25
N ASP A 148 -2.54 6.83 -9.53
CA ASP A 148 -2.78 5.64 -10.33
C ASP A 148 -1.65 4.63 -10.09
N VAL A 149 -1.95 3.48 -9.48
CA VAL A 149 -0.96 2.46 -9.12
C VAL A 149 -0.55 1.57 -10.30
N THR A 150 -1.19 1.74 -11.46
CA THR A 150 -0.79 1.06 -12.70
C THR A 150 0.43 1.71 -13.35
N LYS A 151 0.87 2.86 -12.83
CA LYS A 151 2.03 3.61 -13.30
C LYS A 151 3.12 3.63 -12.23
N PRO A 152 4.40 3.81 -12.62
CA PRO A 152 5.48 4.07 -11.67
C PRO A 152 5.17 5.28 -10.78
N LEU A 153 5.55 5.21 -9.50
CA LEU A 153 5.51 6.38 -8.64
C LEU A 153 6.52 7.44 -9.11
N ASN A 154 6.20 8.71 -8.86
CA ASN A 154 7.12 9.80 -9.19
C ASN A 154 8.05 10.05 -8.00
N ARG A 155 9.35 9.99 -8.26
CA ARG A 155 10.41 10.22 -7.25
C ARG A 155 10.72 11.69 -7.00
N GLY A 156 10.34 12.54 -7.93
CA GLY A 156 10.48 13.99 -7.83
C GLY A 156 10.22 14.65 -9.17
N LYS A 157 10.46 15.96 -9.24
CA LYS A 157 10.19 16.76 -10.43
C LYS A 157 11.19 17.90 -10.54
N MET A 158 11.61 18.20 -11.76
CA MET A 158 12.32 19.44 -12.01
C MET A 158 11.31 20.58 -12.13
N ILE A 159 11.46 21.58 -11.28
CA ILE A 159 10.64 22.81 -11.30
C ILE A 159 11.50 23.97 -11.77
N THR A 160 10.85 24.98 -12.35
CA THR A 160 11.47 26.26 -12.70
C THR A 160 10.75 27.36 -11.94
N TRP A 161 11.48 28.29 -11.34
CA TRP A 161 10.95 29.44 -10.63
C TRP A 161 11.78 30.69 -10.92
N ASP A 162 11.30 31.85 -10.46
CA ASP A 162 11.90 33.19 -10.49
C ASP A 162 13.17 33.33 -11.34
N GLN A 163 13.06 34.02 -12.47
CA GLN A 163 14.18 34.34 -13.38
C GLN A 163 14.89 33.09 -13.95
N GLY A 164 14.16 32.00 -14.15
CA GLY A 164 14.67 30.81 -14.86
C GLY A 164 15.51 29.87 -14.00
N ARG A 165 15.50 30.04 -12.67
CA ARG A 165 16.13 29.11 -11.74
C ARG A 165 15.45 27.75 -11.84
N LYS A 166 16.27 26.70 -11.91
CA LYS A 166 15.82 25.30 -11.97
C LYS A 166 16.28 24.56 -10.73
N GLY A 167 15.47 23.60 -10.30
CA GLY A 167 15.80 22.77 -9.15
C GLY A 167 14.90 21.55 -9.09
N TRP A 168 15.42 20.53 -8.42
CA TRP A 168 14.73 19.26 -8.24
C TRP A 168 13.98 19.27 -6.91
N VAL A 169 12.67 19.04 -6.97
CA VAL A 169 11.87 18.69 -5.80
C VAL A 169 11.82 17.19 -5.67
N SER A 170 11.92 16.70 -4.44
CA SER A 170 11.85 15.27 -4.15
C SER A 170 10.48 14.93 -3.56
N PHE A 171 9.91 13.81 -3.97
CA PHE A 171 8.65 13.31 -3.43
C PHE A 171 8.90 12.13 -2.50
N MET A 172 8.36 12.19 -1.30
CA MET A 172 8.39 11.10 -0.33
C MET A 172 6.95 10.75 0.08
N TYR A 173 6.62 9.47 0.06
CA TYR A 173 5.27 8.96 0.29
C TYR A 173 5.13 8.40 1.71
N GLU A 174 4.14 8.87 2.45
CA GLU A 174 3.84 8.35 3.78
C GLU A 174 3.09 7.02 3.68
N ARG A 175 3.46 6.08 4.56
CA ARG A 175 2.90 4.71 4.59
C ARG A 175 3.01 3.99 3.25
N LEU A 176 4.07 4.28 2.49
CA LEU A 176 4.34 3.63 1.22
C LEU A 176 4.61 2.13 1.43
N PRO A 177 3.81 1.23 0.82
CA PRO A 177 4.06 -0.20 0.85
C PRO A 177 5.37 -0.59 0.14
N ASN A 178 5.62 -1.90 0.03
CA ASN A 178 6.72 -2.36 -0.81
C ASN A 178 6.40 -2.10 -2.29
N ILE A 179 7.31 -1.39 -2.95
CA ILE A 179 7.32 -1.15 -4.39
C ILE A 179 8.47 -1.93 -5.02
N CYS A 180 8.40 -2.13 -6.33
CA CYS A 180 9.57 -2.56 -7.08
C CYS A 180 10.58 -1.40 -7.20
N TYR A 181 11.83 -1.65 -6.82
CA TYR A 181 12.91 -0.66 -6.87
C TYR A 181 13.52 -0.48 -8.26
N TRP A 182 13.23 -1.39 -9.19
CA TRP A 182 13.63 -1.24 -10.59
C TRP A 182 12.74 -0.29 -11.38
N CYS A 183 11.41 -0.47 -11.26
CA CYS A 183 10.45 0.21 -12.12
C CYS A 183 9.44 1.10 -11.38
N GLY A 184 9.45 1.13 -10.04
CA GLY A 184 8.62 2.02 -9.24
C GLY A 184 7.15 1.64 -9.12
N HIS A 185 6.74 0.45 -9.57
CA HIS A 185 5.36 -0.04 -9.46
C HIS A 185 5.06 -0.63 -8.09
N LEU A 186 3.80 -0.48 -7.65
CA LEU A 186 3.27 -1.09 -6.42
C LEU A 186 2.77 -2.54 -6.62
N THR A 187 2.63 -2.97 -7.88
CA THR A 187 1.93 -4.21 -8.23
C THR A 187 2.78 -5.47 -8.08
N HIS A 188 4.10 -5.35 -8.08
CA HIS A 188 5.04 -6.48 -8.04
C HIS A 188 6.33 -6.10 -7.30
N ASP A 189 7.17 -7.09 -6.99
CA ASP A 189 8.48 -6.88 -6.35
C ASP A 189 9.62 -7.04 -7.35
N ASP A 190 10.84 -6.77 -6.91
CA ASP A 190 12.02 -6.78 -7.76
C ASP A 190 12.22 -8.08 -8.53
N LYS A 191 11.80 -9.24 -8.00
CA LYS A 191 12.01 -10.54 -8.65
C LYS A 191 11.03 -10.79 -9.79
N GLU A 192 9.89 -10.14 -9.76
CA GLU A 192 8.82 -10.24 -10.75
C GLU A 192 8.89 -9.13 -11.79
N CYS A 193 9.84 -8.20 -11.66
CA CYS A 193 9.95 -7.06 -12.55
C CYS A 193 10.52 -7.46 -13.91
N ASP A 194 9.85 -7.07 -15.01
CA ASP A 194 10.33 -7.33 -16.36
C ASP A 194 11.72 -6.73 -16.61
N VAL A 195 12.02 -5.55 -16.03
CA VAL A 195 13.36 -4.93 -16.10
C VAL A 195 14.41 -5.86 -15.51
N TRP A 196 14.12 -6.50 -14.39
CA TRP A 196 15.03 -7.44 -13.74
C TRP A 196 15.14 -8.75 -14.55
N LEU A 197 14.00 -9.32 -14.95
CA LEU A 197 13.93 -10.60 -15.67
C LEU A 197 14.63 -10.54 -17.04
N ASN A 198 14.44 -9.45 -17.78
CA ASN A 198 15.03 -9.29 -19.12
C ASN A 198 16.55 -9.17 -19.09
N ASN A 199 17.12 -8.72 -17.97
CA ASN A 199 18.57 -8.59 -17.81
C ASN A 199 19.25 -9.83 -17.23
N LYS A 200 18.52 -10.94 -16.98
CA LYS A 200 19.08 -12.24 -16.55
C LYS A 200 20.05 -12.16 -15.35
N GLY A 201 19.88 -11.18 -14.47
CA GLY A 201 20.71 -10.98 -13.29
C GLY A 201 22.04 -10.24 -13.51
N THR A 202 22.24 -9.54 -14.62
CA THR A 202 23.42 -8.67 -14.83
C THR A 202 23.32 -7.33 -14.12
N LEU A 203 22.10 -6.90 -13.75
CA LEU A 203 21.89 -5.61 -13.10
C LEU A 203 22.39 -5.61 -11.66
N LEU A 204 23.07 -4.54 -11.30
CA LEU A 204 23.59 -4.29 -9.96
C LEU A 204 22.53 -3.52 -9.14
N ARG A 205 22.48 -3.76 -7.82
CA ARG A 205 21.48 -3.12 -6.95
C ARG A 205 21.57 -1.59 -6.98
N GLU A 206 22.75 -1.05 -7.26
CA GLU A 206 23.04 0.38 -7.38
C GLU A 206 22.36 1.01 -8.60
N GLU A 207 21.95 0.20 -9.59
CA GLU A 207 21.24 0.66 -10.80
C GLU A 207 19.72 0.80 -10.54
N GLN A 208 19.24 0.46 -9.35
CA GLN A 208 17.85 0.67 -8.96
C GLN A 208 17.50 2.17 -8.96
N GLN A 209 16.49 2.53 -9.74
CA GLN A 209 16.05 3.93 -9.87
C GLN A 209 15.22 4.42 -8.67
N PHE A 210 14.74 3.49 -7.85
CA PHE A 210 13.89 3.72 -6.70
C PHE A 210 14.49 3.03 -5.47
N GLY A 211 14.02 3.40 -4.29
CA GLY A 211 14.52 2.77 -3.07
C GLY A 211 13.83 3.26 -1.81
N PRO A 212 14.36 2.86 -0.63
CA PRO A 212 13.74 3.15 0.66
C PRO A 212 13.56 4.64 0.95
N TRP A 213 14.38 5.50 0.34
CA TRP A 213 14.33 6.96 0.48
C TRP A 213 13.03 7.61 -0.03
N LEU A 214 12.19 6.86 -0.76
CA LEU A 214 10.85 7.31 -1.13
C LEU A 214 9.85 7.24 0.02
N ARG A 215 10.18 6.57 1.13
CA ARG A 215 9.29 6.47 2.29
C ARG A 215 9.47 7.69 3.18
N ALA A 216 8.39 8.43 3.38
CA ALA A 216 8.37 9.55 4.30
C ALA A 216 8.19 9.09 5.76
N PRO A 217 8.84 9.74 6.74
CA PRO A 217 8.54 9.54 8.15
C PRO A 217 7.11 10.02 8.45
N GLN A 218 6.48 9.44 9.48
CA GLN A 218 5.15 9.86 9.90
C GLN A 218 5.18 11.30 10.41
N PHE A 219 4.32 12.16 9.84
CA PHE A 219 4.15 13.54 10.27
C PHE A 219 2.95 13.66 11.20
N SER A 220 3.14 14.32 12.35
CA SER A 220 2.07 14.65 13.29
C SER A 220 1.76 16.15 13.24
N PRO A 221 0.59 16.56 12.70
CA PRO A 221 0.22 17.97 12.59
C PRO A 221 0.05 18.70 13.93
N THR A 222 -0.12 17.95 15.03
CA THR A 222 -0.31 18.48 16.39
C THR A 222 0.90 19.25 16.93
N ARG A 223 2.10 19.00 16.37
CA ARG A 223 3.31 19.74 16.73
C ARG A 223 3.44 20.96 15.81
N LYS A 224 2.71 22.04 16.12
CA LYS A 224 2.82 23.31 15.38
C LYS A 224 4.25 23.85 15.51
N MET A 225 5.02 23.76 14.42
CA MET A 225 6.36 24.38 14.31
C MET A 225 6.32 25.75 13.62
N ILE A 226 5.13 26.20 13.20
CA ILE A 226 4.92 27.47 12.50
C ILE A 226 4.08 28.37 13.40
N VAL A 227 4.60 29.56 13.68
CA VAL A 227 3.88 30.63 14.37
C VAL A 227 3.51 31.68 13.33
N GLU A 228 2.22 31.90 13.14
CA GLU A 228 1.71 32.98 12.30
C GLU A 228 1.54 34.21 13.20
N MET A 229 2.26 35.29 12.88
CA MET A 229 2.15 36.56 13.60
C MET A 229 1.38 37.56 12.75
N GLN A 230 0.36 38.17 13.34
CA GLN A 230 -0.40 39.23 12.69
C GLN A 230 0.49 40.49 12.61
N GLY A 231 0.56 41.11 11.43
CA GLY A 231 1.29 42.36 11.25
C GLY A 231 0.64 43.51 12.03
N PHE A 232 1.42 44.53 12.36
CA PHE A 232 0.85 45.77 12.89
C PHE A 232 0.17 46.53 11.74
N GLU A 233 -1.16 46.61 11.75
CA GLU A 233 -1.88 47.57 10.93
C GLU A 233 -1.45 48.97 11.39
N SER A 234 -0.75 49.70 10.53
CA SER A 234 -0.54 51.12 10.76
C SER A 234 -1.91 51.79 10.71
N LEU A 235 -2.45 52.13 11.88
CA LEU A 235 -3.55 53.08 12.00
C LEU A 235 -3.13 54.33 11.24
N GLY A 236 -3.73 54.52 10.07
CA GLY A 236 -3.54 55.73 9.28
C GLY A 236 -3.88 56.92 10.16
N THR A 237 -2.89 57.75 10.44
CA THR A 237 -3.11 59.09 10.98
C THR A 237 -3.81 59.89 9.89
N ASN A 238 -5.11 60.15 10.10
CA ASN A 238 -5.84 61.21 9.40
C ASN A 238 -5.24 62.58 9.68
#